data_AF-B6AQ09-F1
#
_entry.id   AF-B6AQ09-F1
#
_cell.length_a   1.000
_cell.length_b   1.000
_cell.length_c   1.000
_cell.angle_alpha   90.00
_cell.angle_beta   90.00
_cell.angle_gamma   90.00
#
_symmetry.space_group_name_H-M   'P 1'
#
loop_
_entity.id
_entity.type
_entity.pdbx_description
1 polymer ?
#
loop_
_entity_poly.entity_id
_entity_poly.type
_entity_poly.pdbx_seq_one_letter_code
_entity_poly.pdbx_strand_id
1 'polypeptide(L)'
;MRQMDMNTLLARDVKKEITFDAYLHLTRRRISEEKFHYAMLDLKKALALNPTSPEARSLQSRLFLQAKKWTDMGYQAFADQNLHRAIYFWKRAQEIRPDDKSLAENIQKAQELQERLQEIEKETGHSSPDQSPHTP
;
A
#
# COMPACT_ATOMS: atom_id res chain seq x y z
N MET A 1 49.13 -2.71 21.47
CA MET A 1 47.86 -2.00 21.16
C MET A 1 47.14 -2.67 19.97
N ARG A 2 46.34 -3.71 20.21
CA ARG A 2 45.47 -4.35 19.18
C ARG A 2 44.16 -4.95 19.74
N GLN A 3 44.03 -5.12 21.06
CA GLN A 3 42.84 -5.72 21.68
C GLN A 3 41.65 -4.74 21.84
N MET A 4 41.90 -3.44 22.01
CA MET A 4 40.83 -2.44 22.17
C MET A 4 39.97 -2.25 20.90
N ASP A 5 40.58 -2.38 19.73
CA ASP A 5 39.87 -2.20 18.45
C ASP A 5 38.95 -3.38 18.13
N MET A 6 39.36 -4.62 18.46
CA MET A 6 38.55 -5.82 18.21
C MET A 6 37.30 -5.87 19.09
N ASN A 7 37.41 -5.54 20.37
CA ASN A 7 36.24 -5.52 21.27
C ASN A 7 35.20 -4.47 20.82
N THR A 8 35.67 -3.34 20.30
CA THR A 8 34.79 -2.26 19.80
C THR A 8 34.09 -2.66 18.51
N LEU A 9 34.78 -3.36 17.60
CA LEU A 9 34.20 -3.90 16.38
C LEU A 9 33.15 -4.98 16.68
N LEU A 10 33.47 -5.93 17.56
CA LEU A 10 32.54 -6.97 18.00
C LEU A 10 31.27 -6.38 18.63
N ALA A 11 31.40 -5.37 19.50
CA ALA A 11 30.25 -4.71 20.10
C ALA A 11 29.37 -3.99 19.06
N ARG A 12 29.97 -3.42 17.99
CA ARG A 12 29.22 -2.80 16.89
C ARG A 12 28.47 -3.82 16.06
N ASP A 13 29.08 -4.96 15.77
CA ASP A 13 28.45 -6.01 14.96
C ASP A 13 27.31 -6.68 15.72
N VAL A 14 27.49 -7.00 17.01
CA VAL A 14 26.42 -7.48 17.88
C VAL A 14 25.26 -6.48 17.95
N LYS A 15 25.55 -5.18 18.06
CA LYS A 15 24.51 -4.15 18.07
C LYS A 15 23.72 -4.12 16.75
N LYS A 16 24.39 -4.26 15.60
CA LYS A 16 23.73 -4.32 14.29
C LYS A 16 22.82 -5.54 14.18
N GLU A 17 23.28 -6.70 14.65
CA GLU A 17 22.51 -7.95 14.65
C GLU A 17 21.25 -7.83 15.50
N ILE A 18 21.37 -7.38 16.76
CA ILE A 18 20.22 -7.15 17.65
C ILE A 18 19.23 -6.15 17.02
N THR A 19 19.74 -5.08 16.43
CA THR A 19 18.90 -4.04 15.80
C THR A 19 18.20 -4.60 14.55
N PHE A 20 18.89 -5.44 13.78
CA PHE A 20 18.33 -6.12 12.62
C PHE A 20 17.16 -7.03 13.02
N ASP A 21 17.36 -7.88 14.04
CA ASP A 21 16.33 -8.79 14.52
C ASP A 21 15.12 -8.04 15.05
N ALA A 22 15.33 -6.94 15.79
CA ALA A 22 14.25 -6.10 16.27
C ALA A 22 13.37 -5.55 15.11
N TYR A 23 14.00 -5.05 14.04
CA TYR A 23 13.25 -4.59 12.86
C TYR A 23 12.55 -5.72 12.12
N LEU A 24 13.14 -6.92 12.04
CA LEU A 24 12.45 -8.09 11.49
C LEU A 24 11.22 -8.47 12.32
N HIS A 25 11.34 -8.50 13.64
CA HIS A 25 10.22 -8.79 14.54
C HIS A 25 9.09 -7.77 14.38
N LEU A 26 9.40 -6.47 14.36
CA LEU A 26 8.42 -5.42 14.13
C LEU A 26 7.76 -5.55 12.75
N THR A 27 8.53 -5.87 11.71
CA THR A 27 8.00 -6.12 10.36
C THR A 27 6.97 -7.25 10.39
N ARG A 28 7.30 -8.40 10.97
CA ARG A 28 6.38 -9.55 11.05
C ARG A 28 5.10 -9.18 11.80
N ARG A 29 5.23 -8.50 12.95
CA ARG A 29 4.10 -8.04 13.76
C ARG A 29 3.20 -7.06 12.99
N ARG A 30 3.79 -6.09 12.29
CA ARG A 30 3.02 -5.11 11.51
C ARG A 30 2.34 -5.74 10.31
N ILE A 31 2.92 -6.77 9.70
CA ILE A 31 2.24 -7.59 8.68
C ILE A 31 1.01 -8.27 9.27
N SER A 32 1.12 -8.90 10.45
CA SER A 32 -0.03 -9.55 11.10
C SER A 32 -1.11 -8.56 11.55
N GLU A 33 -0.72 -7.32 11.87
CA GLU A 33 -1.65 -6.23 12.21
C GLU A 33 -2.17 -5.48 10.96
N GLU A 34 -1.84 -5.95 9.75
CA GLU A 34 -2.20 -5.32 8.47
C GLU A 34 -1.74 -3.86 8.30
N LYS A 35 -0.69 -3.47 9.03
CA LYS A 35 -0.05 -2.14 8.97
C LYS A 35 1.06 -2.12 7.93
N PHE A 36 0.70 -2.27 6.66
CA PHE A 36 1.63 -2.57 5.57
C PHE A 36 2.65 -1.46 5.30
N HIS A 37 2.24 -0.19 5.37
CA HIS A 37 3.15 0.94 5.25
C HIS A 37 4.29 0.89 6.29
N TYR A 38 3.91 0.72 7.55
CA TYR A 38 4.85 0.64 8.66
C TYR A 38 5.71 -0.64 8.60
N ALA A 39 5.15 -1.77 8.13
CA ALA A 39 5.90 -2.99 7.90
C ALA A 39 7.01 -2.78 6.86
N MET A 40 6.70 -2.09 5.75
CA MET A 40 7.68 -1.78 4.71
C MET A 40 8.79 -0.85 5.22
N LEU A 41 8.45 0.13 6.08
CA LEU A 41 9.45 1.01 6.69
C LEU A 41 10.43 0.25 7.59
N ASP A 42 9.95 -0.64 8.45
CA ASP A 42 10.84 -1.43 9.32
C ASP A 42 11.67 -2.42 8.49
N LEU A 43 11.07 -3.03 7.47
CA LEU A 43 11.77 -3.96 6.60
C LEU A 43 12.90 -3.29 5.83
N LYS A 44 12.69 -2.06 5.34
CA LYS A 44 13.75 -1.25 4.72
C LYS A 44 14.91 -1.02 5.70
N LYS A 45 14.64 -0.79 6.98
CA LYS A 45 15.68 -0.64 8.01
C LYS A 45 16.41 -1.96 8.29
N ALA A 46 15.70 -3.09 8.34
CA ALA A 46 16.32 -4.41 8.47
C ALA A 46 17.24 -4.70 7.27
N LEU A 47 16.76 -4.51 6.04
CA LEU A 47 17.55 -4.71 4.82
C LEU A 47 18.75 -3.76 4.72
N ALA A 48 18.68 -2.55 5.28
CA ALA A 48 19.83 -1.65 5.35
C ALA A 48 20.94 -2.17 6.30
N LEU A 49 20.56 -2.91 7.34
CA LEU A 49 21.52 -3.52 8.28
C LEU A 49 22.09 -4.83 7.76
N ASN A 50 21.27 -5.66 7.11
CA ASN A 50 21.68 -6.91 6.49
C ASN A 50 20.98 -7.13 5.13
N PRO A 51 21.58 -6.62 4.02
CA PRO A 51 20.97 -6.67 2.69
C PRO A 51 20.87 -8.06 2.07
N THR A 52 21.63 -9.02 2.58
CA THR A 52 21.70 -10.40 2.07
C THR A 52 20.87 -11.38 2.87
N SER A 53 20.20 -10.93 3.94
CA SER A 53 19.33 -11.78 4.76
C SER A 53 18.25 -12.45 3.88
N PRO A 54 18.26 -13.79 3.78
CA PRO A 54 17.23 -14.53 3.03
C PRO A 54 15.83 -14.28 3.61
N GLU A 55 15.73 -14.14 4.92
CA GLU A 55 14.46 -13.92 5.59
C GLU A 55 13.88 -12.53 5.30
N ALA A 56 14.70 -11.48 5.41
CA ALA A 56 14.25 -10.12 5.09
C ALA A 56 13.78 -10.03 3.63
N ARG A 57 14.51 -10.67 2.71
CA ARG A 57 14.10 -10.75 1.29
C ARG A 57 12.81 -11.53 1.09
N SER A 58 12.63 -12.64 1.80
CA SER A 58 11.37 -13.40 1.76
C SER A 58 10.16 -12.56 2.21
N LEU A 59 10.31 -11.79 3.29
CA LEU A 59 9.28 -10.85 3.75
C LEU A 59 9.00 -9.76 2.71
N GLN A 60 10.05 -9.24 2.06
CA GLN A 60 9.92 -8.24 1.00
C GLN A 60 9.14 -8.80 -0.19
N SER A 61 9.52 -9.99 -0.67
CA SER A 61 8.82 -10.69 -1.75
C SER A 61 7.36 -10.93 -1.40
N ARG A 62 7.06 -11.36 -0.17
CA ARG A 62 5.67 -11.55 0.29
C ARG A 62 4.86 -10.26 0.25
N LEU A 63 5.42 -9.14 0.71
CA LEU A 63 4.76 -7.84 0.65
C LEU A 63 4.52 -7.40 -0.80
N PHE A 64 5.49 -7.58 -1.70
CA PHE A 64 5.31 -7.22 -3.11
C PHE A 64 4.30 -8.12 -3.83
N LEU A 65 4.25 -9.41 -3.53
CA LEU A 65 3.21 -10.30 -4.04
C LEU A 65 1.81 -9.87 -3.54
N GLN A 66 1.70 -9.46 -2.27
CA GLN A 66 0.45 -8.92 -1.74
C GLN A 66 0.03 -7.63 -2.45
N ALA A 67 0.98 -6.70 -2.66
CA ALA A 67 0.72 -5.46 -3.38
C ALA A 67 0.28 -5.74 -4.83
N LYS A 68 0.92 -6.70 -5.51
CA LYS A 68 0.53 -7.12 -6.85
C LYS A 68 -0.90 -7.68 -6.85
N LYS A 69 -1.23 -8.58 -5.92
CA LYS A 69 -2.57 -9.16 -5.79
C LYS A 69 -3.63 -8.08 -5.65
N TRP A 70 -3.41 -7.09 -4.78
CA TRP A 70 -4.35 -5.97 -4.66
C TRP A 70 -4.42 -5.11 -5.93
N THR A 71 -3.29 -4.87 -6.60
CA THR A 71 -3.31 -4.18 -7.90
C THR A 71 -4.20 -4.89 -8.91
N ASP A 72 -4.06 -6.21 -9.04
CA ASP A 72 -4.87 -7.05 -9.94
C ASP A 72 -6.36 -7.01 -9.55
N MET A 73 -6.67 -7.10 -8.24
CA MET A 73 -8.04 -6.96 -7.74
C MET A 73 -8.63 -5.57 -8.02
N GLY A 74 -7.81 -4.52 -7.98
CA GLY A 74 -8.21 -3.16 -8.33
C GLY A 74 -8.56 -3.03 -9.82
N TYR A 75 -7.76 -3.63 -10.71
CA TYR A 75 -8.07 -3.68 -12.13
C TYR A 75 -9.35 -4.46 -12.42
N GLN A 76 -9.54 -5.61 -11.77
CA GLN A 76 -10.78 -6.39 -11.91
C GLN A 76 -12.00 -5.59 -11.47
N ALA A 77 -11.94 -4.96 -10.29
CA ALA A 77 -13.03 -4.14 -9.78
C ALA A 77 -13.32 -2.93 -10.69
N PHE A 78 -12.29 -2.33 -11.30
CA PHE A 78 -12.46 -1.25 -12.26
C PHE A 78 -13.16 -1.73 -13.55
N ALA A 79 -12.79 -2.90 -14.06
CA ALA A 79 -13.45 -3.52 -15.22
C ALA A 79 -14.93 -3.83 -14.92
N ASP A 80 -15.23 -4.25 -13.69
CA ASP A 80 -16.59 -4.48 -13.19
C ASP A 80 -17.35 -3.17 -12.85
N GLN A 81 -16.78 -2.00 -13.20
CA GLN A 81 -17.31 -0.65 -12.92
C GLN A 81 -17.51 -0.35 -11.43
N ASN A 82 -16.93 -1.16 -10.54
CA ASN A 82 -16.97 -0.95 -9.10
C ASN A 82 -15.81 -0.05 -8.64
N LEU A 83 -15.96 1.25 -8.90
CA LEU A 83 -14.91 2.25 -8.64
C LEU A 83 -14.50 2.34 -7.17
N HIS A 84 -15.45 2.21 -6.24
CA HIS A 84 -15.17 2.17 -4.81
C HIS A 84 -14.21 1.03 -4.43
N ARG A 85 -14.46 -0.19 -4.92
CA ARG A 85 -13.58 -1.34 -4.66
C ARG A 85 -12.25 -1.21 -5.38
N ALA A 86 -12.24 -0.68 -6.61
CA ALA A 86 -11.00 -0.43 -7.35
C ALA A 86 -10.05 0.50 -6.57
N ILE A 87 -10.57 1.66 -6.14
CA ILE A 87 -9.83 2.65 -5.33
C ILE A 87 -9.35 2.02 -4.03
N TYR A 88 -10.19 1.25 -3.34
CA TYR A 88 -9.81 0.56 -2.11
C TYR A 88 -8.58 -0.34 -2.32
N PHE A 89 -8.62 -1.22 -3.31
CA PHE A 89 -7.51 -2.16 -3.54
C PHE A 89 -6.23 -1.45 -3.98
N TRP A 90 -6.31 -0.45 -4.86
CA TRP A 90 -5.13 0.30 -5.25
C TRP A 90 -4.51 1.09 -4.09
N LYS A 91 -5.33 1.66 -3.19
CA LYS A 91 -4.83 2.30 -1.96
C LYS A 91 -4.10 1.30 -1.05
N ARG A 92 -4.62 0.08 -0.89
CA ARG A 92 -3.92 -0.97 -0.13
C ARG A 92 -2.58 -1.35 -0.78
N ALA A 93 -2.53 -1.45 -2.11
CA ALA A 93 -1.26 -1.67 -2.82
C ALA A 93 -0.27 -0.51 -2.63
N GLN A 94 -0.77 0.73 -2.60
CA GLN A 94 0.04 1.95 -2.43
C GLN A 94 0.67 2.03 -1.03
N GLU A 95 0.05 1.47 0.00
CA GLU A 95 0.68 1.37 1.34
C GLU A 95 2.03 0.63 1.28
N ILE A 96 2.16 -0.36 0.40
CA ILE A 96 3.39 -1.16 0.21
C ILE A 96 4.32 -0.49 -0.81
N ARG A 97 3.75 0.08 -1.87
CA ARG A 97 4.47 0.72 -2.99
C ARG A 97 4.04 2.18 -3.16
N PRO A 98 4.42 3.07 -2.24
CA PRO A 98 3.98 4.48 -2.29
C PRO A 98 4.56 5.23 -3.51
N ASP A 99 5.70 4.77 -4.02
CA ASP A 99 6.41 5.39 -5.14
C ASP A 99 5.92 4.89 -6.51
N ASP A 100 4.95 3.96 -6.54
CA ASP A 100 4.37 3.42 -7.78
C ASP A 100 3.34 4.40 -8.35
N LYS A 101 3.81 5.22 -9.31
CA LYS A 101 3.00 6.25 -9.97
C LYS A 101 1.73 5.70 -10.63
N SER A 102 1.79 4.47 -11.14
CA SER A 102 0.63 3.85 -11.80
C SER A 102 -0.54 3.65 -10.84
N LEU A 103 -0.27 3.35 -9.57
CA LEU A 103 -1.32 3.24 -8.55
C LEU A 103 -1.97 4.58 -8.28
N ALA A 104 -1.18 5.64 -8.17
CA ALA A 104 -1.69 7.00 -7.96
C ALA A 104 -2.56 7.47 -9.14
N GLU A 105 -2.09 7.26 -10.37
CA GLU A 105 -2.83 7.59 -11.60
C GLU A 105 -4.15 6.81 -11.70
N ASN A 106 -4.13 5.51 -11.41
CA ASN A 106 -5.33 4.68 -11.42
C ASN A 106 -6.37 5.15 -10.37
N ILE A 107 -5.91 5.46 -9.15
CA ILE A 107 -6.77 5.98 -8.08
C ILE A 107 -7.39 7.30 -8.49
N GLN A 108 -6.60 8.25 -8.99
CA GLN A 108 -7.09 9.56 -9.44
C GLN A 108 -8.14 9.39 -10.54
N LYS A 109 -7.84 8.60 -11.57
CA LYS A 109 -8.77 8.36 -12.68
C LYS A 109 -10.10 7.75 -12.22
N ALA A 110 -10.06 6.81 -11.28
CA ALA A 110 -11.28 6.22 -10.73
C ALA A 110 -12.07 7.21 -9.87
N GLN A 111 -11.40 8.11 -9.14
CA GLN A 111 -12.07 9.18 -8.38
C GLN A 111 -12.77 10.18 -9.30
N GLU A 112 -12.08 10.66 -10.34
CA GLU A 112 -12.66 11.57 -11.34
C GLU A 112 -13.88 10.95 -12.04
N LEU A 113 -13.80 9.66 -12.40
CA LEU A 113 -14.93 8.97 -13.01
C LEU A 113 -16.11 8.83 -12.02
N GLN A 114 -15.83 8.55 -10.75
CA GLN A 114 -16.84 8.43 -9.72
C GLN A 114 -17.57 9.78 -9.50
N GLU A 115 -16.84 10.89 -9.44
CA GLU A 115 -17.41 12.23 -9.31
C GLU A 115 -18.32 12.57 -10.51
N ARG A 116 -17.86 12.32 -11.73
CA ARG A 116 -18.67 12.54 -12.94
C ARG A 116 -19.95 11.72 -12.97
N LEU A 117 -19.91 10.46 -12.53
CA LEU A 117 -21.12 9.63 -12.46
C LEU A 117 -22.11 10.19 -11.43
N GLN A 118 -21.63 10.66 -10.28
CA GLN A 118 -22.48 11.30 -9.27
C GLN A 118 -23.11 12.61 -9.76
N GLU A 119 -22.41 13.39 -10.57
CA GLU A 119 -22.95 14.59 -11.21
C GLU A 119 -24.08 14.25 -12.18
N ILE A 120 -23.85 13.27 -13.08
CA ILE A 120 -24.86 12.79 -14.03
C ILE A 120 -26.09 12.26 -13.30
N GLU A 121 -25.92 11.49 -12.22
CA GLU A 121 -27.02 10.99 -11.40
C GLU A 121 -27.83 12.14 -10.76
N LYS A 122 -27.19 13.23 -10.33
CA LYS A 122 -27.88 14.40 -9.78
C LYS A 122 -28.68 15.14 -10.86
N GLU A 123 -28.10 15.33 -12.05
CA GLU A 123 -28.73 15.99 -13.18
C GLU A 123 -29.93 15.19 -13.74
N THR A 124 -29.77 13.88 -13.89
CA THR A 124 -30.81 12.97 -14.39
C THR A 124 -31.87 12.65 -13.34
N GLY A 125 -31.51 12.61 -12.05
CA GLY A 125 -32.45 12.43 -10.94
C GLY A 125 -33.31 13.67 -10.63
N HIS A 126 -32.89 14.88 -11.01
CA HIS A 126 -33.70 16.10 -10.89
C HIS A 126 -34.58 16.39 -12.13
N SER A 127 -34.47 15.58 -13.19
CA SER A 127 -35.18 15.79 -14.45
C SER A 127 -36.39 14.85 -14.58
N SER A 128 -37.33 14.90 -13.64
CA SER A 128 -38.71 14.47 -13.91
C SER A 128 -39.53 15.72 -14.28
N PRO A 129 -40.03 15.84 -15.52
CA PRO A 129 -40.87 16.97 -15.89
C PRO A 129 -42.25 16.80 -15.26
N ASP A 130 -42.50 17.50 -14.16
CA ASP A 130 -43.87 17.82 -13.73
C ASP A 130 -44.44 18.84 -14.72
N GLN A 131 -44.93 18.34 -15.85
CA GLN A 131 -45.78 19.10 -16.76
C GLN A 131 -47.03 18.28 -17.07
N SER A 132 -47.99 18.34 -16.15
CA SER A 132 -49.40 18.23 -16.51
C SER A 132 -49.99 19.64 -16.53
N PRO A 133 -50.18 20.27 -17.70
CA PRO A 133 -50.94 21.50 -17.78
C PRO A 133 -52.42 21.11 -17.70
N HIS A 134 -53.01 21.25 -16.52
CA HIS A 134 -54.46 21.35 -16.40
C HIS A 134 -54.84 22.82 -16.35
N THR A 135 -55.30 23.32 -17.49
CA THR A 135 -56.14 24.51 -17.61
C THR A 135 -57.41 24.12 -18.38
N PRO A 136 -58.52 24.85 -18.19
CA PRO A 136 -59.10 25.43 -16.98
C PRO A 136 -60.25 24.59 -16.40
#